data_AF-M0LRR2-F1
#
_entry.id   AF-M0LRR2-F1
#
_cell.length_a   1.000
_cell.length_b   1.000
_cell.length_c   1.000
_cell.angle_alpha   90.00
_cell.angle_beta   90.00
_cell.angle_gamma   90.00
#
_symmetry.space_group_name_H-M   'P 1'
#
loop_
_entity.id
_entity.type
_entity.pdbx_description
1 polymer ?
#
loop_
_entity_poly.entity_id
_entity_poly.type
_entity_poly.pdbx_seq_one_letter_code
_entity_poly.pdbx_strand_id
1 'polypeptide(L)'
;MCVTAAVPLEQLLEGSNGRYYTAWQVRRRLRIGDWRRCLRQRQPERHLVETDDGGLLMLTPVEPADAPRWLEVRIVGDAEVAIDTRRRSGTAREAVSPRRI
;
A
#
# COMPACT_ATOMS: atom_id res chain seq x y z
N MET A 1 15.79 19.68 -1.15
CA MET A 1 14.58 20.46 -0.84
C MET A 1 13.38 19.59 -1.22
N CYS A 2 12.53 19.22 -0.27
CA CYS A 2 11.32 18.46 -0.56
C CYS A 2 10.23 19.45 -0.97
N VAL A 3 9.87 19.45 -2.25
CA VAL A 3 8.67 20.15 -2.73
C VAL A 3 7.45 19.35 -2.29
N THR A 4 6.68 19.89 -1.36
CA THR A 4 5.33 19.40 -1.06
C THR A 4 4.42 19.86 -2.20
N ALA A 5 4.50 19.19 -3.35
CA ALA A 5 3.51 19.39 -4.38
C ALA A 5 2.17 18.86 -3.85
N ALA A 6 1.13 19.68 -3.88
CA ALA A 6 -0.25 19.24 -3.75
C ALA A 6 -0.67 18.51 -5.03
N VAL A 7 0.06 17.45 -5.38
CA VAL A 7 -0.42 16.46 -6.34
C VAL A 7 -1.65 15.85 -5.66
N PRO A 8 -2.81 15.73 -6.32
CA PRO A 8 -3.91 14.99 -5.74
C PRO A 8 -3.37 13.59 -5.47
N LEU A 9 -3.15 13.28 -4.19
CA LEU A 9 -2.78 11.95 -3.75
C LEU A 9 -3.74 10.99 -4.42
N GLU A 10 -3.21 10.06 -5.22
CA GLU A 10 -4.08 9.07 -5.80
C GLU A 10 -4.79 8.33 -4.65
N GLN A 11 -6.08 8.04 -4.82
CA GLN A 11 -6.98 7.49 -3.79
C GLN A 11 -6.29 6.44 -2.90
N LEU A 12 -6.45 6.58 -1.57
CA LEU A 12 -5.94 5.63 -0.60
C LEU A 12 -6.94 4.48 -0.45
N LEU A 13 -6.46 3.24 -0.37
CA LEU A 13 -7.28 2.05 -0.19
C LEU A 13 -6.82 1.23 1.03
N GLU A 14 -7.77 0.85 1.86
CA GLU A 14 -7.58 -0.13 2.93
C GLU A 14 -7.87 -1.54 2.39
N GLY A 15 -6.92 -2.44 2.63
CA GLY A 15 -7.07 -3.86 2.39
C GLY A 15 -7.71 -4.57 3.57
N SER A 16 -8.51 -5.60 3.30
CA SER A 16 -9.04 -6.51 4.34
C SER A 16 -7.96 -7.22 5.18
N ASN A 17 -6.69 -7.15 4.76
CA ASN A 17 -5.54 -7.62 5.51
C ASN A 17 -4.94 -6.57 6.47
N GLY A 18 -5.63 -5.45 6.69
CA GLY A 18 -5.20 -4.35 7.58
C GLY A 18 -4.02 -3.53 7.06
N ARG A 19 -3.66 -3.70 5.78
CA ARG A 19 -2.62 -2.90 5.10
C ARG A 19 -3.27 -1.86 4.21
N TYR A 20 -2.54 -0.79 3.93
CA TYR A 20 -2.99 0.32 3.11
C TYR A 20 -2.17 0.38 1.83
N TYR A 21 -2.82 0.79 0.74
CA TYR A 21 -2.24 0.88 -0.59
C TYR A 21 -2.69 2.17 -1.25
N THR A 22 -1.81 2.83 -2.00
CA THR A 22 -2.21 3.89 -2.92
C THR A 22 -2.83 3.27 -4.17
N ALA A 23 -3.69 4.02 -4.87
CA ALA A 23 -4.20 3.56 -6.17
C ALA A 23 -3.06 3.31 -7.18
N TRP A 24 -1.94 4.04 -7.05
CA TRP A 24 -0.73 3.80 -7.84
C TRP A 24 -0.18 2.40 -7.61
N GLN A 25 0.00 1.98 -6.36
CA GLN A 25 0.50 0.65 -5.99
C GLN A 25 -0.42 -0.45 -6.55
N VAL A 26 -1.73 -0.29 -6.40
CA VAL A 26 -2.72 -1.25 -6.91
C VAL A 26 -2.65 -1.32 -8.44
N ARG A 27 -2.67 -0.17 -9.12
CA ARG A 27 -2.54 -0.12 -10.59
C ARG A 27 -1.24 -0.73 -11.09
N ARG A 28 -0.13 -0.50 -10.40
CA ARG A 28 1.16 -1.09 -10.76
C ARG A 28 1.10 -2.61 -10.64
N ARG A 29 0.64 -3.16 -9.51
CA ARG A 29 0.54 -4.61 -9.28
C ARG A 29 -0.39 -5.31 -10.27
N LEU A 30 -1.53 -4.69 -10.60
CA LEU A 30 -2.42 -5.19 -11.65
C LEU A 30 -1.75 -5.18 -13.03
N ARG A 31 -0.99 -4.12 -13.34
CA ARG A 31 -0.33 -3.96 -14.65
C ARG A 31 0.80 -4.96 -14.88
N ILE A 32 1.60 -5.24 -13.84
CA ILE A 32 2.71 -6.19 -13.94
C ILE A 32 2.28 -7.65 -13.75
N GLY A 33 1.00 -7.89 -13.43
CA GLY A 33 0.43 -9.24 -13.32
C GLY A 33 0.55 -9.87 -11.94
N ASP A 34 1.20 -9.22 -10.98
CA ASP A 34 1.27 -9.71 -9.59
C ASP A 34 -0.13 -9.92 -9.01
N TRP A 35 -1.05 -8.99 -9.31
CA TRP A 35 -2.44 -9.06 -8.83
C TRP A 35 -3.40 -9.17 -10.01
N ARG A 36 -4.55 -9.82 -9.79
CA ARG A 36 -5.62 -9.97 -10.77
C ARG A 36 -6.91 -9.38 -10.24
N ARG A 37 -7.63 -8.60 -11.06
CA ARG A 37 -8.94 -8.07 -10.68
C ARG A 37 -10.01 -9.17 -10.78
N CYS A 38 -10.71 -9.42 -9.67
CA CYS A 38 -11.79 -10.40 -9.62
C CYS A 38 -13.16 -9.71 -9.76
N LEU A 39 -13.44 -8.70 -8.93
CA LEU A 39 -14.74 -8.03 -8.87
C LEU A 39 -14.59 -6.55 -8.56
N ARG A 40 -15.52 -5.73 -9.06
CA ARG A 40 -15.69 -4.34 -8.66
C ARG A 40 -17.14 -4.06 -8.30
N GLN A 41 -17.37 -3.57 -7.10
CA GLN A 41 -18.65 -3.03 -6.64
C GLN A 41 -18.57 -1.50 -6.62
N ARG A 42 -19.65 -0.81 -6.99
CA ARG A 42 -19.68 0.67 -7.08
C ARG A 42 -20.27 1.35 -5.84
N GLN A 43 -21.18 0.70 -5.13
CA GLN A 43 -21.88 1.30 -3.98
C GLN A 43 -22.04 0.27 -2.84
N PRO A 44 -21.29 0.42 -1.73
CA PRO A 44 -20.07 1.24 -1.62
C PRO A 44 -18.99 0.79 -2.61
N GLU A 45 -18.07 1.67 -2.97
CA GLU A 45 -16.95 1.30 -3.85
C GLU A 45 -16.07 0.26 -3.16
N ARG A 46 -15.90 -0.90 -3.79
CA ARG A 46 -15.03 -1.98 -3.33
C ARG A 46 -14.43 -2.72 -4.51
N HIS A 47 -13.18 -3.14 -4.37
CA HIS A 47 -12.48 -3.92 -5.39
C HIS A 47 -11.98 -5.21 -4.76
N LEU A 48 -12.35 -6.35 -5.33
CA LEU A 48 -11.78 -7.63 -4.97
C LEU A 48 -10.67 -7.97 -5.96
N VAL A 49 -9.49 -8.27 -5.43
CA VAL A 49 -8.33 -8.72 -6.21
C VAL A 49 -7.80 -10.04 -5.67
N GLU A 50 -7.28 -10.86 -6.56
CA GLU A 50 -6.43 -12.00 -6.23
C GLU A 50 -4.98 -11.50 -6.17
N THR A 51 -4.28 -11.79 -5.08
CA THR A 51 -2.89 -11.42 -4.84
C THR A 51 -1.93 -12.48 -5.40
N ASP A 52 -0.63 -12.17 -5.40
CA ASP A 52 0.44 -13.00 -5.95
C ASP A 52 0.59 -14.35 -5.22
N ASP A 53 0.18 -14.41 -3.97
CA ASP A 53 0.08 -15.64 -3.17
C ASP A 53 -1.23 -16.43 -3.38
N GLY A 54 -2.07 -16.01 -4.32
CA GLY A 54 -3.39 -16.61 -4.58
C GLY A 54 -4.48 -16.22 -3.57
N GLY A 55 -4.17 -15.31 -2.64
CA GLY A 55 -5.12 -14.81 -1.65
C GLY A 55 -6.15 -13.84 -2.25
N LEU A 56 -7.33 -13.74 -1.62
CA LEU A 56 -8.31 -12.72 -1.97
C LEU A 56 -8.17 -11.51 -1.04
N LEU A 57 -8.01 -10.33 -1.63
CA LEU A 57 -7.89 -9.06 -0.94
C LEU A 57 -9.01 -8.12 -1.36
N MET A 58 -9.85 -7.73 -0.39
CA MET A 58 -10.83 -6.66 -0.59
C MET A 58 -10.15 -5.32 -0.36
N LEU A 59 -10.30 -4.39 -1.30
CA LEU A 59 -9.81 -3.02 -1.24
C LEU A 59 -10.99 -2.06 -1.15
N THR A 60 -10.98 -1.22 -0.13
CA THR A 60 -12.01 -0.19 0.10
C THR A 60 -11.35 1.18 0.10
N PRO A 61 -11.87 2.16 -0.66
CA PRO A 61 -11.38 3.54 -0.55
C PRO A 61 -11.49 4.08 0.86
N VAL A 62 -10.49 4.87 1.25
CA VAL A 62 -10.43 5.57 2.52
C VAL A 62 -10.39 7.06 2.24
N GLU A 63 -11.30 7.81 2.86
CA GLU A 63 -11.25 9.26 2.82
C GLU A 63 -9.97 9.75 3.51
N PRO A 64 -9.23 10.73 2.94
CA PRO A 64 -7.99 11.21 3.54
C PRO A 64 -8.13 11.68 5.00
N ALA A 65 -9.31 12.21 5.37
CA ALA A 65 -9.62 12.64 6.73
C ALA A 65 -9.72 11.47 7.73
N ASP A 66 -10.07 10.28 7.26
CA ASP A 66 -10.20 9.06 8.06
C ASP A 66 -8.91 8.22 8.07
N ALA A 67 -7.89 8.66 7.31
CA ALA A 67 -6.62 7.98 7.25
C ALA A 67 -5.95 7.94 8.64
N PRO A 68 -5.42 6.79 9.08
CA PRO A 68 -4.77 6.71 10.38
C PRO A 68 -3.52 7.61 10.45
N ARG A 69 -3.32 8.31 11.58
CA ARG A 69 -2.15 9.21 11.77
C ARG A 69 -0.77 8.57 11.60
N TRP A 70 -0.69 7.24 11.68
CA TRP A 70 0.56 6.48 11.53
C TRP A 70 0.83 6.08 10.07
N LEU A 71 -0.11 6.36 9.17
CA LEU A 71 0.02 6.09 7.75
C LEU A 71 0.55 7.33 7.03
N GLU A 72 1.68 7.18 6.36
CA GLU A 72 2.24 8.22 5.51
C GLU A 72 2.20 7.76 4.07
N VAL A 73 1.85 8.65 3.13
CA VAL A 73 2.13 8.42 1.71
C VAL A 73 3.40 9.15 1.34
N ARG A 74 4.32 8.46 0.68
CA ARG A 74 5.60 9.00 0.23
C ARG A 74 5.76 8.81 -1.27
N ILE A 75 6.39 9.79 -1.90
CA ILE A 75 6.83 9.69 -3.29
C ILE A 75 8.30 9.23 -3.27
N VAL A 76 8.59 8.09 -3.91
CA VAL A 76 9.93 7.51 -4.04
C VAL A 76 10.23 7.31 -5.52
N GLY A 77 11.01 8.23 -6.11
CA GLY A 77 11.10 8.34 -7.58
C GLY A 77 9.72 8.69 -8.13
N ASP A 78 9.22 7.87 -9.06
CA ASP A 78 7.86 8.02 -9.64
C ASP A 78 6.80 7.18 -8.92
N ALA A 79 7.12 6.60 -7.76
CA ALA A 79 6.25 5.70 -7.02
C ALA A 79 5.57 6.40 -5.84
N GLU A 80 4.24 6.33 -5.77
CA GLU A 80 3.48 6.70 -4.57
C GLU A 80 3.31 5.47 -3.68
N VAL A 81 3.87 5.51 -2.47
CA VAL A 81 3.93 4.37 -1.56
C VAL A 81 3.27 4.71 -0.23
N ALA A 82 2.27 3.93 0.16
CA ALA A 82 1.71 3.95 1.50
C ALA A 82 2.67 3.26 2.49
N ILE A 83 3.05 3.95 3.55
CA ILE A 83 4.01 3.51 4.55
C ILE A 83 3.37 3.47 5.95
N ASP A 84 3.35 2.26 6.53
CA ASP A 84 3.02 2.07 7.94
C ASP A 84 4.22 2.45 8.83
N THR A 85 4.16 3.61 9.48
CA THR A 85 5.25 4.09 10.35
C THR A 85 5.45 3.23 11.60
N ARG A 86 4.42 2.50 12.06
CA ARG A 86 4.53 1.62 13.25
C ARG A 86 5.51 0.48 13.04
N ARG A 87 5.68 0.05 11.78
CA ARG A 87 6.58 -1.05 11.39
C ARG A 87 8.02 -0.59 11.17
N ARG A 88 8.27 0.72 11.07
CA ARG A 88 9.61 1.27 10.81
C ARG A 88 10.54 1.26 12.03
N SER A 89 10.01 1.01 13.22
CA SER A 89 10.79 0.87 14.45
C SER A 89 11.54 -0.48 14.57
N GLY A 90 11.38 -1.41 13.62
CA GLY A 90 11.82 -2.81 13.77
C GLY A 90 13.03 -3.26 12.95
N THR A 91 13.70 -2.41 12.16
CA THR A 91 14.77 -2.87 11.23
C THR A 91 16.07 -2.07 11.37
N ALA A 92 16.72 -2.18 12.52
CA ALA A 92 18.13 -1.80 12.69
C ALA A 92 18.94 -2.75 13.59
N ARG A 93 18.39 -3.89 14.01
CA ARG A 93 19.10 -4.87 14.86
C ARG A 93 18.66 -6.31 14.56
N GLU A 94 19.02 -6.85 13.39
CA GLU A 94 19.27 -8.30 13.24
C GLU A 94 19.85 -8.63 11.85
N ALA A 95 21.03 -8.11 11.57
CA ALA A 95 21.90 -8.63 10.51
C ALA A 95 23.36 -8.56 10.98
N VAL A 96 23.63 -9.14 12.14
CA VAL A 96 24.97 -9.64 12.48
C VAL A 96 24.77 -11.11 12.83
N SER A 97 24.84 -11.95 11.80
CA SER A 97 25.10 -13.37 11.97
C SER A 97 26.62 -13.53 11.92
N PRO A 98 27.30 -13.85 13.04
CA PRO A 98 28.70 -14.22 12.97
C PRO A 98 28.80 -15.58 12.25
N ARG A 99 29.62 -15.61 11.19
CA ARG A 99 30.00 -16.86 10.52
C ARG A 99 30.53 -17.85 11.55
N ARG A 100 29.94 -19.05 11.56
CA ARG A 100 30.54 -20.23 12.21
C ARG A 100 31.87 -20.57 11.52
N ILE A 101 32.90 -20.80 12.33
CA ILE A 101 33.98 -21.75 12.05
C ILE A 101 33.96 -22.73 13.21
#